data_AF-A0A1Q5T0A6-F1
#
_entry.id   AF-A0A1Q5T0A6-F1
#
_cell.length_a   1.000
_cell.length_b   1.000
_cell.length_c   1.000
_cell.angle_alpha   90.00
_cell.angle_beta   90.00
_cell.angle_gamma   90.00
#
_symmetry.space_group_name_H-M   'P 1'
#
loop_
_entity.id
_entity.type
_entity.pdbx_description
1 polymer ?
#
loop_
_entity_poly.entity_id
_entity_poly.type
_entity_poly.pdbx_seq_one_letter_code
_entity_poly.pdbx_strand_id
1 'polypeptide(L)'
;MGYYLPWAVASGILTSIGGGLLSTLTPYTATGKWVGYQILAGAGRGAGFQTPIIAVQNTLPPSQISIAMSILMFTQTLSGAVFLTFSDVIFSTGLKTLIPKYEPDVSAQVVIAAGATGIRDVVSDQNLPGVLKAYAKSVDHVFYLVAAMGVVAFVFSFGMGWKDIRKKKPTTEQDV
;
A
#
# COMPACT_ATOMS: atom_id res chain seq x y z
N MET A 1 4.02 -3.22 25.37
CA MET A 1 2.95 -4.09 24.81
C MET A 1 3.60 -5.37 24.30
N GLY A 2 3.38 -6.51 24.94
CA GLY A 2 4.01 -7.78 24.54
C GLY A 2 3.27 -8.54 23.46
N TYR A 3 2.29 -7.95 22.78
CA TYR A 3 1.51 -8.60 21.73
C TYR A 3 1.66 -7.81 20.44
N TYR A 4 2.01 -8.48 19.34
CA TYR A 4 2.12 -7.86 18.02
C TYR A 4 0.76 -7.74 17.30
N LEU A 5 -0.24 -8.49 17.73
CA LEU A 5 -1.57 -8.53 17.12
C LEU A 5 -2.31 -7.17 17.13
N PRO A 6 -2.36 -6.40 18.24
CA PRO A 6 -3.01 -5.08 18.25
C PRO A 6 -2.40 -4.11 17.24
N TRP A 7 -1.08 -4.17 17.02
CA TRP A 7 -0.37 -3.34 16.06
C TRP A 7 -0.67 -3.72 14.61
N ALA A 8 -0.78 -5.01 14.32
CA ALA A 8 -1.18 -5.47 12.99
C ALA A 8 -2.64 -5.15 12.66
N VAL A 9 -3.54 -5.29 13.63
CA VAL A 9 -4.95 -4.90 13.47
C VAL A 9 -5.06 -3.40 13.23
N ALA A 10 -4.40 -2.58 14.06
CA ALA A 10 -4.37 -1.13 13.89
C ALA A 10 -3.77 -0.72 12.55
N SER A 11 -2.72 -1.40 12.10
CA SER A 11 -2.11 -1.19 10.78
C SER A 11 -3.12 -1.43 9.66
N GLY A 12 -3.81 -2.57 9.64
CA GLY A 12 -4.80 -2.89 8.61
C GLY A 12 -5.92 -1.86 8.53
N ILE A 13 -6.46 -1.44 9.69
CA ILE A 13 -7.50 -0.40 9.78
C ILE A 13 -6.98 0.93 9.24
N LEU A 14 -5.85 1.42 9.75
CA LEU A 14 -5.30 2.72 9.38
C LEU A 14 -4.87 2.78 7.91
N THR A 15 -4.28 1.70 7.38
CA THR A 15 -3.91 1.60 5.97
C THR A 15 -5.14 1.54 5.07
N SER A 16 -6.21 0.82 5.48
CA SER A 16 -7.46 0.77 4.71
C SER A 16 -8.15 2.13 4.66
N ILE A 17 -8.28 2.80 5.81
CA ILE A 17 -8.86 4.15 5.91
C ILE A 17 -8.00 5.16 5.14
N GLY A 18 -6.68 5.12 5.31
CA GLY A 18 -5.74 5.99 4.60
C GLY A 18 -5.84 5.83 3.08
N GLY A 19 -5.88 4.59 2.58
CA GLY A 19 -6.09 4.29 1.16
C GLY A 19 -7.43 4.83 0.66
N GLY A 20 -8.52 4.60 1.39
CA GLY A 20 -9.85 5.10 1.01
C GLY A 20 -9.97 6.62 1.04
N LEU A 21 -9.29 7.30 1.97
CA LEU A 21 -9.25 8.77 1.99
C LEU A 21 -8.42 9.32 0.83
N LEU A 22 -7.30 8.68 0.50
CA LEU A 22 -6.47 9.05 -0.65
C LEU A 22 -7.20 8.85 -1.99
N SER A 23 -8.14 7.90 -2.09
CA SER A 23 -8.99 7.75 -3.28
C SER A 23 -10.09 8.81 -3.41
N THR A 24 -10.17 9.77 -2.50
CA THR A 24 -11.10 10.93 -2.59
C THR A 24 -10.41 12.21 -3.03
N LEU A 25 -9.11 12.13 -3.38
CA LEU A 25 -8.34 13.29 -3.78
C LEU A 25 -8.83 13.81 -5.13
N THR A 26 -9.16 15.09 -5.14
CA THR A 26 -9.46 15.82 -6.37
C THR A 26 -8.30 16.76 -6.70
N PRO A 27 -8.16 17.21 -7.96
CA PRO A 27 -7.14 18.19 -8.34
C PRO A 27 -7.19 19.50 -7.54
N TYR A 28 -8.32 19.80 -6.89
CA TYR A 28 -8.54 21.01 -6.10
C TYR A 28 -8.39 20.78 -4.58
N THR A 29 -7.92 19.60 -4.17
CA THR A 29 -7.80 19.27 -2.75
C THR A 29 -6.69 20.09 -2.09
N ALA A 30 -7.05 20.79 -1.00
CA ALA A 30 -6.12 21.61 -0.24
C ALA A 30 -4.93 20.80 0.32
N THR A 31 -3.76 21.44 0.38
CA THR A 31 -2.51 20.78 0.76
C THR A 31 -2.58 20.06 2.10
N GLY A 32 -3.17 20.70 3.12
CA GLY A 32 -3.30 20.10 4.45
C GLY A 32 -4.11 18.80 4.46
N LYS A 33 -5.07 18.64 3.55
CA LYS A 33 -5.95 17.46 3.50
C LYS A 33 -5.20 16.24 2.97
N TRP A 34 -4.51 16.36 1.83
CA TRP A 34 -3.73 15.23 1.30
C TRP A 34 -2.52 14.89 2.17
N VAL A 35 -1.88 15.88 2.80
CA VAL A 35 -0.81 15.64 3.79
C VAL A 35 -1.34 14.87 4.99
N GLY A 36 -2.49 15.26 5.56
CA GLY A 36 -3.12 14.54 6.67
C GLY A 36 -3.45 13.09 6.32
N TYR A 37 -3.91 12.82 5.10
CA TYR A 37 -4.19 11.47 4.61
C TYR A 37 -2.92 10.63 4.48
N GLN A 38 -1.82 11.22 3.99
CA GLN A 38 -0.52 10.56 3.91
C GLN A 38 0.05 10.25 5.29
N ILE A 39 -0.12 11.13 6.28
CA ILE A 39 0.28 10.87 7.67
C ILE A 39 -0.46 9.65 8.22
N LEU A 40 -1.79 9.58 8.01
CA LEU A 40 -2.60 8.45 8.46
C LEU A 40 -2.16 7.13 7.79
N ALA A 41 -2.01 7.16 6.47
CA ALA A 41 -1.58 6.00 5.69
C ALA A 41 -0.17 5.53 6.08
N GLY A 42 0.75 6.48 6.29
CA GLY A 42 2.13 6.23 6.72
C GLY A 42 2.20 5.66 8.13
N ALA A 43 1.44 6.23 9.08
CA ALA A 43 1.35 5.71 10.45
C ALA A 43 0.79 4.28 10.48
N GLY A 44 -0.26 4.00 9.70
CA GLY A 44 -0.82 2.66 9.57
C GLY A 44 0.18 1.64 9.01
N ARG A 45 0.87 1.99 7.93
CA ARG A 45 1.90 1.10 7.35
C ARG A 45 3.07 0.90 8.30
N GLY A 46 3.54 1.95 8.97
CA GLY A 46 4.65 1.91 9.93
C GLY A 46 4.35 1.02 11.14
N ALA A 47 3.12 1.09 11.67
CA ALA A 47 2.68 0.24 12.77
C ALA A 47 2.74 -1.26 12.45
N GLY A 48 2.43 -1.66 11.21
CA GLY A 48 2.39 -3.06 10.79
C GLY A 48 3.72 -3.59 10.26
N PHE A 49 4.56 -2.72 9.70
CA PHE A 49 5.75 -3.14 8.94
C PHE A 49 6.73 -4.01 9.74
N GLN A 50 6.92 -3.69 11.02
CA GLN A 50 7.85 -4.44 11.88
C GLN A 50 7.23 -5.69 12.53
N THR A 51 5.91 -5.85 12.48
CA THR A 51 5.19 -6.97 13.10
C THR A 51 5.70 -8.34 12.65
N PRO A 52 5.80 -8.67 11.34
CA PRO A 52 6.24 -9.99 10.91
C PRO A 52 7.71 -10.28 11.27
N ILE A 53 8.56 -9.24 11.28
CA ILE A 53 9.98 -9.37 11.67
C ILE A 53 10.08 -9.78 13.13
N ILE A 54 9.37 -9.07 14.01
CA ILE A 54 9.31 -9.38 15.45
C ILE A 54 8.72 -10.78 15.67
N ALA A 55 7.67 -11.15 14.95
CA ALA A 55 7.05 -12.47 15.08
C ALA A 55 8.02 -13.62 14.72
N VAL A 56 8.76 -13.50 13.61
CA VAL A 56 9.77 -14.49 13.17
C VAL A 56 10.88 -14.62 14.21
N GLN A 57 11.43 -13.49 14.66
CA GLN A 57 12.53 -13.47 15.61
C GLN A 57 12.17 -14.11 16.96
N ASN A 58 10.92 -13.98 17.40
CA ASN A 58 10.49 -14.47 18.71
C ASN A 58 9.85 -15.87 18.69
N THR A 59 9.37 -16.34 17.54
CA THR A 59 8.68 -17.64 17.45
C THR A 59 9.64 -18.79 17.13
N LEU A 60 10.73 -18.54 16.42
CA LEU A 60 11.63 -19.59 15.92
C LEU A 60 12.84 -19.84 16.85
N PRO A 61 13.49 -21.01 16.74
CA PRO A 61 14.81 -21.23 17.34
C PRO A 61 15.89 -20.41 16.61
N PRO A 62 16.97 -19.97 17.29
CA PRO A 62 18.00 -19.11 16.71
C PRO A 62 18.61 -19.62 15.41
N SER A 63 18.76 -20.95 15.27
CA SER A 63 19.29 -21.60 14.06
C SER A 63 18.42 -21.41 12.81
N GLN A 64 17.12 -21.17 12.97
CA GLN A 64 16.16 -21.03 11.87
C GLN A 64 15.80 -19.57 11.56
N ILE A 65 16.14 -18.61 12.44
CA ILE A 65 15.78 -17.20 12.28
C ILE A 65 16.34 -16.63 10.97
N SER A 66 17.61 -16.91 10.64
CA SER A 66 18.24 -16.36 9.43
C SER A 66 17.55 -16.83 8.15
N ILE A 67 17.20 -18.12 8.08
CA ILE A 67 16.49 -18.71 6.93
C ILE A 67 15.09 -18.09 6.81
N ALA A 68 14.34 -18.03 7.91
CA ALA A 68 13.00 -17.46 7.91
C ALA A 68 12.97 -15.97 7.57
N MET A 69 13.94 -15.19 8.07
CA MET A 69 14.10 -13.78 7.71
C MET A 69 14.42 -13.59 6.23
N SER A 70 15.23 -14.47 5.65
CA SER A 70 15.54 -14.44 4.22
C SER A 70 14.27 -14.67 3.38
N ILE A 71 13.45 -15.67 3.75
CA ILE A 71 12.16 -15.93 3.09
C ILE A 71 11.20 -14.74 3.25
N LEU A 72 11.16 -14.14 4.44
CA LEU A 72 10.32 -12.98 4.72
C LEU A 72 10.73 -11.76 3.87
N MET A 73 12.02 -11.46 3.78
CA MET A 73 12.53 -10.36 2.95
C MET A 73 12.31 -10.63 1.45
N PHE A 74 12.56 -11.85 0.99
CA PHE A 74 12.26 -12.27 -0.37
C PHE A 74 10.78 -12.04 -0.72
N THR A 75 9.89 -12.50 0.16
CA THR A 75 8.43 -12.37 -0.05
C THR A 75 7.99 -10.91 -0.05
N GLN A 76 8.56 -10.06 0.82
CA GLN A 76 8.27 -8.63 0.83
C GLN A 76 8.68 -7.94 -0.47
N THR A 77 9.90 -8.20 -0.95
CA THR A 77 10.40 -7.61 -2.20
C THR A 77 9.61 -8.10 -3.41
N LEU A 78 9.33 -9.41 -3.48
CA LEU A 78 8.51 -10.00 -4.54
C LEU A 78 7.10 -9.40 -4.56
N SER A 79 6.45 -9.33 -3.40
CA SER A 79 5.12 -8.73 -3.27
C SER A 79 5.15 -7.25 -3.70
N GLY A 80 6.17 -6.50 -3.27
CA GLY A 80 6.37 -5.10 -3.70
C GLY A 80 6.42 -4.94 -5.22
N ALA A 81 7.18 -5.80 -5.90
CA ALA A 81 7.27 -5.79 -7.36
C ALA A 81 5.93 -6.15 -8.03
N VAL A 82 5.28 -7.23 -7.59
CA VAL A 82 3.99 -7.69 -8.14
C VAL A 82 2.90 -6.63 -8.00
N PHE A 83 2.75 -6.04 -6.81
CA PHE A 83 1.72 -5.02 -6.57
C PHE A 83 2.03 -3.69 -7.26
N LEU A 84 3.31 -3.38 -7.49
CA LEU A 84 3.69 -2.24 -8.33
C LEU A 84 3.20 -2.45 -9.77
N THR A 85 3.41 -3.64 -10.33
CA THR A 85 2.88 -3.99 -11.66
C THR A 85 1.36 -3.92 -11.71
N PHE A 86 0.64 -4.42 -10.70
CA PHE A 86 -0.82 -4.29 -10.65
C PHE A 86 -1.27 -2.84 -10.59
N SER A 87 -0.59 -2.01 -9.80
CA SER A 87 -0.89 -0.59 -9.69
C SER A 87 -0.72 0.12 -11.03
N ASP A 88 0.37 -0.17 -11.75
CA ASP A 88 0.64 0.39 -13.08
C ASP A 88 -0.39 -0.07 -14.12
N VAL A 89 -0.77 -1.35 -14.10
CA VAL A 89 -1.81 -1.88 -15.00
C VAL A 89 -3.17 -1.23 -14.73
N ILE A 90 -3.58 -1.11 -13.46
CA ILE A 90 -4.83 -0.44 -13.07
C ILE A 90 -4.81 1.02 -13.53
N PHE A 91 -3.71 1.71 -13.25
CA PHE A 91 -3.54 3.11 -13.60
C PHE A 91 -3.60 3.34 -15.12
N SER A 92 -2.79 2.61 -15.88
CA SER A 92 -2.73 2.70 -17.34
C SER A 92 -4.04 2.30 -18.01
N THR A 93 -4.74 1.30 -17.48
CA THR A 93 -6.08 0.90 -17.96
C THR A 93 -7.12 1.96 -17.62
N GLY A 94 -7.02 2.57 -16.44
CA GLY A 94 -7.82 3.73 -16.04
C GLY A 94 -7.67 4.88 -17.03
N LEU A 95 -6.44 5.25 -17.38
CA LEU A 95 -6.18 6.32 -18.35
C LEU A 95 -6.77 6.00 -19.74
N LYS A 96 -6.57 4.76 -20.23
CA LYS A 96 -7.12 4.31 -21.52
C LYS A 96 -8.65 4.39 -21.59
N THR A 97 -9.33 4.20 -20.47
CA THR A 97 -10.80 4.19 -20.40
C THR A 97 -11.40 5.55 -20.05
N LEU A 98 -10.70 6.35 -19.24
CA LEU A 98 -11.22 7.60 -18.70
C LEU A 98 -10.86 8.82 -19.56
N ILE A 99 -9.72 8.81 -20.26
CA ILE A 99 -9.36 9.92 -21.17
C ILE A 99 -10.41 10.08 -22.28
N PRO A 100 -10.78 9.05 -23.05
CA PRO A 100 -11.80 9.21 -24.10
C PRO A 100 -13.18 9.61 -23.56
N LYS A 101 -13.45 9.34 -22.28
CA LYS A 101 -14.73 9.68 -21.62
C LYS A 101 -14.81 11.15 -21.23
N TYR A 102 -13.71 11.73 -20.77
CA TYR A 102 -13.68 13.12 -20.32
C TYR A 102 -13.21 14.08 -21.41
N GLU A 103 -12.36 13.61 -22.32
CA GLU A 103 -11.73 14.40 -23.37
C GLU A 103 -11.54 13.54 -24.64
N PRO A 104 -12.60 13.35 -25.45
CA PRO A 104 -12.58 12.43 -26.59
C PRO A 104 -11.59 12.85 -27.70
N ASP A 105 -11.25 14.13 -27.76
CA ASP A 105 -10.34 14.68 -28.77
C ASP A 105 -8.85 14.44 -28.45
N VAL A 106 -8.54 13.84 -27.29
CA VAL A 106 -7.16 13.55 -26.86
C VAL A 106 -6.86 12.06 -26.91
N SER A 107 -5.73 11.70 -27.54
CA SER A 107 -5.23 10.33 -27.56
C SER A 107 -4.69 9.92 -26.19
N ALA A 108 -5.32 8.91 -25.59
CA ALA A 108 -4.87 8.33 -24.32
C ALA A 108 -3.44 7.78 -24.39
N GLN A 109 -3.03 7.25 -25.55
CA GLN A 109 -1.70 6.69 -25.76
C GLN A 109 -0.62 7.77 -25.69
N VAL A 110 -0.87 8.95 -26.25
CA VAL A 110 0.06 10.09 -26.19
C VAL A 110 0.22 10.57 -24.75
N VAL A 111 -0.88 10.66 -24.01
CA VAL A 111 -0.88 11.04 -22.59
C VAL A 111 -0.11 10.05 -21.73
N ILE A 112 -0.32 8.74 -21.94
CA ILE A 112 0.41 7.69 -21.21
C ILE A 112 1.91 7.74 -21.53
N ALA A 113 2.28 7.92 -22.80
CA ALA A 113 3.67 7.98 -23.22
C ALA A 113 4.40 9.23 -22.69
N ALA A 114 3.70 10.37 -22.60
CA ALA A 114 4.25 11.60 -22.05
C ALA A 114 4.42 11.56 -20.52
N GLY A 115 3.60 10.75 -19.83
CA GLY A 115 3.59 10.65 -18.38
C GLY A 115 3.12 11.93 -17.67
N ALA A 116 3.07 11.88 -16.33
CA ALA A 116 2.55 12.99 -15.51
C ALA A 116 3.26 14.33 -15.75
N THR A 117 4.58 14.30 -15.96
CA THR A 117 5.41 15.50 -16.09
C THR A 117 5.33 16.12 -17.47
N GLY A 118 5.13 15.33 -18.53
CA GLY A 118 5.07 15.78 -19.92
C GLY A 118 3.67 16.08 -20.44
N ILE A 119 2.62 15.85 -19.63
CA ILE A 119 1.22 16.06 -20.05
C ILE A 119 0.96 17.48 -20.57
N ARG A 120 1.58 18.49 -19.95
CA ARG A 120 1.41 19.90 -20.35
C ARG A 120 2.07 20.24 -21.69
N ASP A 121 3.01 19.41 -22.15
CA ASP A 121 3.70 19.62 -23.42
C ASP A 121 2.95 18.97 -24.60
N VAL A 122 2.08 18.00 -24.31
CA VAL A 122 1.38 17.20 -25.34
C VAL A 122 -0.14 17.42 -25.39
N VAL A 123 -0.70 18.14 -24.41
CA VAL A 123 -2.13 18.45 -24.32
C VAL A 123 -2.32 19.97 -24.31
N SER A 124 -3.23 20.47 -25.15
CA SER A 124 -3.59 21.89 -25.17
C SER A 124 -4.27 22.34 -23.87
N ASP A 125 -4.11 23.61 -23.50
CA ASP A 125 -4.65 24.16 -22.25
C ASP A 125 -6.17 23.98 -22.10
N GLN A 126 -6.91 23.95 -23.21
CA GLN A 126 -8.36 23.71 -23.22
C GLN A 126 -8.74 22.27 -22.80
N ASN A 127 -7.93 21.29 -23.17
CA ASN A 127 -8.19 19.86 -22.97
C ASN A 127 -7.54 19.35 -21.66
N LEU A 128 -6.60 20.12 -21.10
CA LEU A 128 -5.84 19.80 -19.91
C LEU A 128 -6.72 19.50 -18.68
N PRO A 129 -7.82 20.24 -18.38
CA PRO A 129 -8.67 19.93 -17.23
C PRO A 129 -9.33 18.54 -17.31
N GLY A 130 -9.77 18.12 -18.50
CA GLY A 130 -10.38 16.81 -18.74
C GLY A 130 -9.37 15.68 -18.53
N VAL A 131 -8.16 15.84 -19.06
CA VAL A 131 -7.06 14.89 -18.89
C VAL A 131 -6.61 14.79 -17.43
N LEU A 132 -6.47 15.90 -16.71
CA LEU A 132 -6.12 15.91 -15.29
C LEU A 132 -7.19 15.21 -14.43
N LYS A 133 -8.47 15.38 -14.78
CA LYS A 133 -9.57 14.67 -14.12
C LYS A 133 -9.51 13.17 -14.38
N ALA A 134 -9.24 12.74 -15.61
CA ALA A 134 -9.05 11.33 -15.94
C ALA A 134 -7.84 10.73 -15.19
N TYR A 135 -6.76 11.51 -15.05
CA TYR A 135 -5.57 11.12 -14.33
C TYR A 135 -5.84 10.93 -12.84
N ALA A 136 -6.43 11.93 -12.18
CA ALA A 136 -6.80 11.84 -10.77
C ALA A 136 -7.70 10.64 -10.49
N LYS A 137 -8.72 10.43 -11.33
CA LYS A 137 -9.65 9.29 -11.22
C LYS A 137 -8.96 7.93 -11.42
N SER A 138 -7.95 7.87 -12.30
CA SER A 138 -7.15 6.65 -12.50
C SER A 138 -6.26 6.37 -11.28
N VAL A 139 -5.72 7.40 -10.64
CA VAL A 139 -5.00 7.29 -9.37
C VAL A 139 -5.92 6.84 -8.23
N ASP A 140 -7.17 7.33 -8.18
CA ASP A 140 -8.16 6.88 -7.18
C ASP A 140 -8.37 5.36 -7.25
N HIS A 141 -8.40 4.77 -8.45
CA HIS A 141 -8.52 3.33 -8.64
C HIS A 141 -7.34 2.55 -8.03
N VAL A 142 -6.13 3.10 -8.11
CA VAL A 142 -4.95 2.51 -7.45
C VAL A 142 -5.08 2.60 -5.93
N PHE A 143 -5.60 3.70 -5.40
CA PHE A 143 -5.83 3.82 -3.96
C PHE A 143 -6.93 2.89 -3.43
N TYR A 144 -7.92 2.52 -4.23
CA TYR A 144 -8.86 1.45 -3.88
C TYR A 144 -8.17 0.09 -3.74
N LEU A 145 -7.18 -0.23 -4.58
CA LEU A 145 -6.35 -1.42 -4.38
C LEU A 145 -5.63 -1.38 -3.03
N VAL A 146 -5.05 -0.24 -2.66
CA VAL A 146 -4.39 -0.06 -1.35
C VAL A 146 -5.39 -0.27 -0.21
N ALA A 147 -6.59 0.32 -0.31
CA ALA A 147 -7.62 0.18 0.69
C ALA A 147 -8.07 -1.28 0.88
N ALA A 148 -8.26 -2.00 -0.24
CA ALA A 148 -8.59 -3.42 -0.25
C ALA A 148 -7.48 -4.28 0.39
N MET A 149 -6.22 -4.00 0.08
CA MET A 149 -5.09 -4.68 0.71
C MET A 149 -5.00 -4.40 2.21
N GLY A 150 -5.39 -3.21 2.67
CA GLY A 150 -5.53 -2.91 4.10
C GLY A 150 -6.59 -3.79 4.79
N VAL A 151 -7.73 -4.02 4.15
CA VAL A 151 -8.78 -4.94 4.67
C VAL A 151 -8.26 -6.37 4.70
N VAL A 152 -7.59 -6.81 3.64
CA VAL A 152 -6.97 -8.14 3.59
C VAL A 152 -5.97 -8.31 4.73
N ALA A 153 -5.07 -7.34 4.94
CA ALA A 153 -4.12 -7.35 6.05
C ALA A 153 -4.81 -7.40 7.42
N PHE A 154 -5.91 -6.65 7.60
CA PHE A 154 -6.73 -6.72 8.80
C PHE A 154 -7.28 -8.12 9.04
N VAL A 155 -7.86 -8.77 8.01
CA VAL A 155 -8.38 -10.14 8.14
C VAL A 155 -7.27 -11.14 8.47
N PHE A 156 -6.15 -11.07 7.76
CA PHE A 156 -5.01 -11.97 8.00
C PHE A 156 -4.34 -11.73 9.36
N SER A 157 -4.46 -10.53 9.95
CA SER A 157 -3.87 -10.24 11.25
C SER A 157 -4.38 -11.18 12.34
N PHE A 158 -5.66 -11.55 12.31
CA PHE A 158 -6.26 -12.51 13.25
C PHE A 158 -5.64 -13.91 13.17
N GLY A 159 -5.09 -14.30 12.01
CA GLY A 159 -4.39 -15.57 11.83
C GLY A 159 -3.04 -15.65 12.53
N MET A 160 -2.45 -14.51 12.96
CA MET A 160 -1.14 -14.51 13.62
C MET A 160 -1.18 -14.92 15.10
N GLY A 161 -2.38 -15.01 15.69
CA GLY A 161 -2.59 -15.44 17.07
C GLY A 161 -2.13 -14.45 18.15
N TRP A 162 -2.68 -14.59 19.35
CA TRP A 162 -2.29 -13.80 20.53
C TRP A 162 -1.05 -14.41 21.19
N LYS A 163 0.14 -14.24 20.58
CA LYS A 163 1.40 -14.65 21.21
C LYS A 163 2.01 -13.52 22.01
N ASP A 164 2.21 -13.76 23.32
CA ASP A 164 2.93 -12.85 24.19
C ASP A 164 4.44 -13.02 23.97
N ILE A 165 5.06 -12.00 23.37
CA ILE A 165 6.48 -11.89 23.07
C ILE A 165 7.31 -11.80 24.37
N ARG A 166 6.69 -11.53 25.53
CA ARG A 166 7.37 -11.42 26.84
C ARG A 166 7.55 -12.76 27.55
N LYS A 167 6.94 -13.84 27.09
CA LYS A 167 7.19 -15.16 27.69
C LYS A 167 8.59 -15.62 27.27
N LYS A 168 9.55 -15.53 28.20
CA LYS A 168 10.82 -16.28 28.12
C LYS A 168 10.47 -17.71 27.74
N LYS A 169 11.12 -18.28 26.71
CA LYS A 169 11.19 -19.73 26.55
C LYS A 169 11.61 -20.28 27.92
N PRO A 170 10.89 -21.26 28.51
CA PRO A 170 11.41 -21.90 29.71
C PRO A 170 12.81 -22.38 29.35
N THR A 171 13.80 -21.94 30.12
CA THR A 171 15.12 -22.52 30.06
C THR A 171 14.90 -23.98 30.42
N THR A 172 14.80 -24.86 29.44
CA THR A 172 14.95 -26.28 29.67
C THR A 172 16.44 -26.47 29.95
N GLU A 173 16.79 -26.20 31.20
CA GLU A 173 17.86 -26.91 31.87
C GLU A 173 17.45 -28.38 31.91
N GLN A 174 18.40 -29.26 31.57
CA GLN A 174 18.39 -30.73 31.46
C GLN A 174 18.69 -31.21 30.02
N ASP A 175 19.75 -31.95 29.71
CA ASP A 175 20.86 -32.49 30.50
C ASP A 175 21.93 -33.00 29.50
N VAL A 176 23.21 -32.80 29.84
CA VAL A 176 24.44 -33.52 29.43
C VAL A 176 24.76 -33.68 27.93
#